data_AF-A0A965PJF6-F1
#
_entry.id   AF-A0A965PJF6-F1
#
_cell.length_a   1.000
_cell.length_b   1.000
_cell.length_c   1.000
_cell.angle_alpha   90.00
_cell.angle_beta   90.00
_cell.angle_gamma   90.00
#
_symmetry.space_group_name_H-M   'P 1'
#
loop_
_entity.id
_entity.type
_entity.pdbx_description
1 polymer ?
#
loop_
_entity_poly.entity_id
_entity_poly.type
_entity_poly.pdbx_seq_one_letter_code
_entity_poly.pdbx_strand_id
1 'polypeptide(L)' 'MTRASFQIGKTYSGRFVGDADSVFRVMILGRTAKTVTVMGPKGMKQHRVSYDHDGAEQIFPFGRYSMAPTCRATA' A
#
# COMPACT_ATOMS: atom_id res chain seq x y z
N MET A 1 5.57 -20.16 -1.46
CA MET A 1 4.57 -19.09 -1.31
C MET A 1 4.98 -17.92 -2.18
N THR A 2 4.12 -17.50 -3.11
CA THR A 2 4.43 -16.46 -4.09
C THR A 2 4.46 -15.10 -3.40
N ARG A 3 5.58 -14.37 -3.46
CA ARG A 3 5.70 -13.00 -2.94
C ARG A 3 4.76 -12.08 -3.73
N ALA A 4 3.77 -11.50 -3.08
CA ALA A 4 2.84 -10.58 -3.72
C ALA A 4 3.47 -9.18 -3.86
N SER A 5 3.45 -8.65 -5.09
CA SER A 5 4.01 -7.35 -5.44
C SER A 5 2.95 -6.43 -6.02
N PHE A 6 3.13 -5.12 -5.84
CA PHE A 6 2.26 -4.13 -6.47
C PHE A 6 2.38 -4.17 -7.99
N GLN A 7 1.25 -3.99 -8.70
CA GLN A 7 1.21 -3.95 -10.16
C GLN A 7 0.66 -2.61 -10.63
N ILE A 8 1.28 -2.03 -11.65
CA ILE A 8 0.83 -0.76 -12.27
C ILE A 8 -0.59 -0.95 -12.82
N GLY A 9 -1.45 0.05 -12.61
CA GLY A 9 -2.85 0.03 -13.02
C GLY A 9 -3.80 -0.68 -12.05
N LYS A 10 -3.29 -1.48 -11.10
CA LYS A 10 -4.13 -2.10 -10.07
C LYS A 10 -4.45 -1.12 -8.94
N THR A 11 -5.67 -1.26 -8.41
CA THR A 11 -6.12 -0.59 -7.19
C THR A 11 -6.09 -1.58 -6.04
N TYR A 12 -5.48 -1.17 -4.94
CA TYR A 12 -5.39 -1.95 -3.70
C TYR A 12 -6.13 -1.19 -2.59
N SER A 13 -6.63 -1.91 -1.60
CA SER A 13 -7.31 -1.33 -0.45
C SER A 13 -6.59 -1.66 0.85
N GLY A 14 -6.61 -0.72 1.78
CA GLY A 14 -6.25 -0.95 3.17
C GLY A 14 -7.37 -0.50 4.11
N ARG A 15 -7.21 -0.77 5.39
CA ARG A 15 -8.19 -0.45 6.44
C ARG A 15 -7.54 0.29 7.59
N PHE A 16 -8.30 1.09 8.31
CA PHE A 16 -7.84 1.70 9.55
C PHE A 16 -7.90 0.67 10.69
N VAL A 17 -6.86 0.63 11.53
CA VAL A 17 -6.77 -0.36 12.62
C VAL A 17 -7.81 -0.08 13.71
N GLY A 18 -8.10 1.20 13.96
CA GLY A 18 -9.08 1.62 14.97
C GLY A 18 -10.55 1.53 14.53
N ASP A 19 -10.80 1.32 13.23
CA ASP A 19 -12.14 1.19 12.66
C ASP A 19 -12.06 0.31 11.40
N ALA A 20 -12.54 -0.93 11.53
CA ALA A 20 -12.45 -1.93 10.47
C ALA A 20 -13.34 -1.62 9.25
N ASP A 21 -14.39 -0.81 9.42
CA ASP A 21 -15.29 -0.41 8.33
C ASP A 21 -14.72 0.76 7.52
N SER A 22 -13.76 1.49 8.09
CA SER A 22 -13.02 2.52 7.41
C SER A 22 -11.99 1.93 6.45
N VAL A 23 -12.36 1.84 5.16
CA VAL A 23 -11.51 1.36 4.05
C VAL A 23 -11.01 2.54 3.21
N PHE A 24 -9.76 2.48 2.77
CA PHE A 24 -9.20 3.40 1.78
C PHE A 24 -8.66 2.65 0.56
N ARG A 25 -8.56 3.35 -0.58
CA ARG A 25 -8.09 2.79 -1.85
C ARG A 25 -6.85 3.53 -2.35
N VAL A 26 -5.99 2.80 -3.04
CA VAL A 26 -4.74 3.31 -3.60
C VAL A 26 -4.51 2.68 -4.97
N MET A 27 -4.43 3.51 -6.02
CA MET A 27 -4.14 3.05 -7.38
C MET A 27 -2.64 3.20 -7.67
N ILE A 28 -2.01 2.15 -8.20
CA ILE A 28 -0.59 2.18 -8.55
C ILE A 28 -0.44 2.80 -9.94
N LEU A 29 0.20 3.96 -10.02
CA LEU A 29 0.46 4.68 -11.27
C LEU A 29 1.81 4.32 -11.88
N GLY A 30 2.79 4.02 -11.03
CA GLY A 30 4.15 3.73 -11.46
C GLY A 30 4.89 2.90 -10.44
N ARG A 31 5.87 2.13 -10.89
CA ARG A 31 6.60 1.19 -10.04
C ARG A 31 8.09 1.17 -10.40
N THR A 32 8.92 1.15 -9.36
CA THR A 32 10.34 0.81 -9.44
C THR A 32 10.63 -0.36 -8.51
N ALA A 33 11.88 -0.84 -8.49
CA ALA A 33 12.29 -1.91 -7.57
C ALA A 33 12.13 -1.56 -6.07
N LYS A 34 12.13 -0.27 -5.70
CA LYS A 34 12.11 0.17 -4.29
C LYS A 34 10.95 1.10 -3.94
N THR A 35 10.22 1.62 -4.94
CA THR A 35 9.17 2.61 -4.75
C THR A 35 7.98 2.37 -5.66
N VAL A 36 6.82 2.87 -5.23
CA VAL A 36 5.61 2.97 -6.05
C VAL A 36 5.09 4.39 -6.02
N THR A 37 4.63 4.87 -7.17
CA THR A 37 3.88 6.11 -7.29
C THR A 37 2.42 5.75 -7.29
N VAL A 38 1.64 6.39 -6.41
CA VAL A 38 0.26 6.01 -6.17
C VAL A 38 -0.65 7.22 -6.22
N MET A 39 -1.88 7.02 -6.69
CA MET A 39 -3.00 7.93 -6.45
C MET A 39 -3.76 7.41 -5.23
N GLY A 40 -3.69 8.14 -4.12
CA GLY A 40 -4.31 7.75 -2.86
C GLY A 40 -5.26 8.82 -2.30
N PRO A 41 -5.75 8.63 -1.06
CA PRO A 41 -6.71 9.54 -0.43
C PRO A 41 -6.17 10.96 -0.22
N LYS A 42 -4.84 11.11 -0.14
CA LYS A 42 -4.16 12.40 0.00
C LYS A 42 -3.61 12.94 -1.33
N GLY A 43 -4.08 12.39 -2.46
CA GLY A 43 -3.60 12.71 -3.80
C GLY A 43 -2.44 11.84 -4.27
N MET A 44 -1.72 12.33 -5.28
CA MET A 44 -0.61 11.62 -5.90
C MET A 44 0.66 11.72 -5.03
N LYS A 45 1.23 10.57 -4.65
CA LYS A 45 2.45 10.53 -3.86
C LYS A 45 3.29 9.29 -4.16
N GLN A 46 4.60 9.42 -3.98
CA GLN A 46 5.52 8.29 -4.04
C GLN A 46 5.77 7.70 -2.64
N HIS A 47 5.76 6.38 -2.54
CA HIS A 47 6.05 5.64 -1.31
C HIS A 47 7.18 4.63 -1.54
N ARG A 48 8.03 4.44 -0.51
CA ARG A 48 8.96 3.31 -0.47
C ARG A 48 8.18 2.03 -0.17
N VAL A 49 8.52 0.98 -0.90
CA VAL A 49 8.00 -0.36 -0.66
C VAL A 49 8.75 -0.97 0.52
N SER A 50 8.01 -1.61 1.41
CA SER A 50 8.54 -2.51 2.44
C SER A 50 7.83 -3.85 2.33
N TYR A 51 8.30 -4.85 3.09
CA TYR A 51 7.68 -6.17 3.11
C TYR A 51 7.06 -6.43 4.47
N ASP A 52 5.94 -7.12 4.48
CA ASP A 52 5.34 -7.63 5.71
C ASP A 52 5.93 -8.99 6.12
N HIS A 53 5.40 -9.57 7.19
CA HIS A 53 5.89 -10.83 7.76
C HIS A 53 5.73 -12.02 6.79
N ASP A 54 4.78 -11.96 5.86
CA ASP A 54 4.56 -12.97 4.83
C ASP A 54 5.38 -12.70 3.55
N GLY A 55 6.16 -11.60 3.53
CA GLY A 55 6.95 -11.19 2.38
C GLY A 55 6.15 -10.54 1.25
N ALA A 56 4.91 -10.12 1.51
CA ALA A 56 4.12 -9.31 0.58
C ALA A 56 4.54 -7.84 0.67
N GLU A 57 4.49 -7.14 -0.46
CA GLU A 57 4.79 -5.71 -0.48
C GLU A 57 3.72 -4.91 0.27
N GLN A 58 4.17 -3.90 0.99
CA GLN A 58 3.30 -2.96 1.68
C GLN A 58 3.83 -1.53 1.62
N ILE A 59 2.89 -0.59 1.64
CA ILE A 59 3.13 0.85 1.74
C ILE A 59 2.33 1.46 2.89
N PHE A 60 2.72 2.69 3.25
CA PHE A 60 2.11 3.48 4.32
C PHE A 60 1.55 4.79 3.74
N PRO A 61 0.33 4.80 3.16
CA PRO A 61 -0.22 5.96 2.44
C PRO A 61 -0.39 7.20 3.33
N PHE A 62 -0.61 6.99 4.63
CA PHE A 62 -0.85 8.06 5.60
C PHE A 62 0.41 8.49 6.36
N GLY A 63 1.56 7.86 6.10
CA GLY A 63 2.79 8.05 6.87
C GLY A 63 3.08 6.88 7.81
N ARG A 64 4.24 6.92 8.47
CA ARG A 64 4.72 5.82 9.32
C ARG A 64 4.71 6.24 10.78
N TYR A 65 3.79 5.66 11.55
CA TYR A 65 3.57 5.89 12.98
C TYR A 65 2.95 4.63 13.61
N SER A 66 2.83 4.57 14.94
CA SER A 66 2.21 3.43 15.61
C SER A 66 0.77 3.22 15.15
N MET A 67 0.39 1.98 14.83
CA MET A 67 -0.93 1.62 14.28
C MET A 67 -1.28 2.32 12.95
N ALA A 68 -0.28 2.82 12.20
CA ALA A 68 -0.53 3.42 10.90
C ALA A 68 -1.17 2.39 9.96
N PRO A 69 -2.28 2.76 9.27
CA PRO A 69 -2.90 1.89 8.29
C PRO A 69 -1.94 1.60 7.14
N THR A 70 -1.82 0.33 6.78
CA THR A 70 -1.01 -0.14 5.67
C THR A 70 -1.87 -0.56 4.50
N CYS A 71 -1.30 -0.46 3.30
CA CYS A 71 -1.85 -1.07 2.10
C CYS A 71 -0.90 -2.20 1.69
N ARG A 72 -1.42 -3.42 1.57
CA ARG A 72 -0.65 -4.62 1.24
C ARG A 72 -0.99 -5.06 -0.19
N ALA A 73 0.01 -5.55 -0.92
CA ALA A 73 -0.18 -6.19 -2.20
C ALA A 73 -0.84 -7.56 -1.99
N THR A 74 -1.99 -7.77 -2.60
CA THR A 74 -2.64 -9.07 -2.74
C THR A 74 -2.38 -9.61 -4.16
N ALA A 75 -2.30 -10.94 -4.30
CA ALA A 75 -2.13 -11.60 -5.59
C ALA A 75 -3.31 -11.30 -6.54
#